data_AF-A0A941T8B5-F1
#
_entry.id   AF-A0A941T8B5-F1
#
_cell.length_a   1.000
_cell.length_b   1.000
_cell.length_c   1.000
_cell.angle_alpha   90.00
_cell.angle_beta   90.00
_cell.angle_gamma   90.00
#
_symmetry.space_group_name_H-M   'P 1'
#
loop_
_entity.id
_entity.type
_entity.pdbx_description
1 polymer ?
#
loop_
_entity_poly.entity_id
_entity_poly.type
_entity_poly.pdbx_seq_one_letter_code
_entity_poly.pdbx_strand_id
1 'polypeptide(L)'
;MKLHVYTGAEVKARRKALGLVQADFWGLFGATQSAGSRYESEGGREIPEPIQILLNIALASDAKASTIVQSLRTLGKPPKQDSKPKVPLGFGRLP
;
A
#
# COMPACT_ATOMS: atom_id res chain seq x y z
N MET A 1 -5.46 -5.14 4.98
CA MET A 1 -5.58 -3.74 4.48
C MET A 1 -6.44 -3.75 3.24
N LYS A 2 -7.54 -2.98 3.18
CA LYS A 2 -8.41 -2.92 1.99
C LYS A 2 -8.01 -1.72 1.13
N LEU A 3 -7.44 -1.98 -0.05
CA LEU A 3 -7.08 -0.96 -1.03
C LEU A 3 -8.27 -0.61 -1.93
N HIS A 4 -8.35 0.65 -2.38
CA HIS A 4 -9.15 1.00 -3.55
C HIS A 4 -8.35 0.63 -4.79
N VAL A 5 -8.90 -0.18 -5.68
CA VAL A 5 -8.25 -0.50 -6.95
C VAL A 5 -8.61 0.60 -7.93
N TYR A 6 -7.66 1.49 -8.20
CA TYR A 6 -7.89 2.56 -9.17
C TYR A 6 -7.89 2.01 -10.58
N THR A 7 -8.86 2.44 -11.40
CA THR A 7 -8.82 2.19 -12.84
C THR A 7 -7.95 3.24 -13.54
N GLY A 8 -7.43 2.90 -14.72
CA GLY A 8 -6.70 3.85 -15.57
C GLY A 8 -7.48 5.14 -15.87
N ALA A 9 -8.79 5.01 -16.11
CA ALA A 9 -9.68 6.13 -16.39
C ALA A 9 -9.86 7.04 -15.16
N GLU A 10 -10.02 6.46 -13.96
CA GLU A 10 -10.10 7.22 -12.71
C GLU A 10 -8.83 8.03 -12.44
N VAL A 11 -7.65 7.40 -12.60
CA VAL A 11 -6.37 8.08 -12.39
C VAL A 11 -6.14 9.16 -13.43
N LYS A 12 -6.46 8.90 -14.70
CA LYS A 12 -6.39 9.88 -15.79
C LYS A 12 -7.24 11.12 -15.49
N ALA A 13 -8.46 10.94 -14.98
CA ALA A 13 -9.34 12.03 -14.61
C ALA A 13 -8.73 12.89 -13.49
N ARG A 14 -8.19 12.26 -12.44
CA ARG A 14 -7.50 12.95 -11.34
C ARG A 14 -6.26 13.71 -11.83
N ARG A 15 -5.42 13.08 -12.66
CA ARG A 15 -4.26 13.74 -13.27
C ARG A 15 -4.67 14.98 -14.07
N LYS A 16 -5.70 14.87 -14.92
CA LYS A 16 -6.20 15.99 -15.72
C LYS A 16 -6.71 17.14 -14.84
N ALA A 17 -7.39 16.84 -13.73
CA ALA A 17 -7.83 17.85 -12.77
C ALA A 17 -6.66 18.61 -12.12
N LEU A 18 -5.49 17.98 -12.01
CA LEU A 18 -4.24 18.61 -11.53
C LEU A 18 -3.48 19.37 -12.62
N GLY A 19 -3.91 19.31 -13.89
CA GLY A 19 -3.21 19.97 -15.01
C GLY A 19 -1.87 19.35 -15.38
N LEU A 20 -1.56 18.13 -14.92
CA LEU A 20 -0.26 17.49 -15.11
C LEU A 20 -0.21 16.64 -16.37
N VAL A 21 0.95 16.60 -17.04
CA VAL A 21 1.22 15.61 -18.09
C VAL A 21 1.55 14.24 -17.50
N GLN A 22 1.53 13.21 -18.33
CA GLN A 22 1.76 11.82 -17.88
C GLN A 22 3.13 11.64 -17.23
N ALA A 23 4.19 12.22 -17.80
CA ALA A 23 5.54 12.10 -17.27
C ALA A 23 5.62 12.61 -15.82
N ASP A 24 5.09 13.81 -15.57
CA ASP A 24 5.14 14.45 -14.25
C ASP A 24 4.31 13.68 -13.22
N PHE A 25 3.08 13.28 -13.60
CA PHE A 25 2.20 12.57 -12.67
C PHE A 25 2.69 11.17 -12.36
N TRP A 26 2.97 10.35 -13.39
CA TRP A 26 3.39 8.96 -13.19
C TRP A 26 4.81 8.85 -12.65
N GLY A 27 5.66 9.84 -12.90
CA GLY A 27 7.00 9.95 -12.34
C GLY A 27 7.00 9.99 -10.81
N LEU A 28 5.99 10.62 -10.18
CA LEU A 28 5.82 10.61 -8.72
C LEU A 28 5.65 9.19 -8.14
N PHE A 29 5.15 8.26 -8.95
CA PHE A 29 4.92 6.87 -8.59
C PHE A 29 6.01 5.94 -9.15
N GLY A 30 7.10 6.49 -9.67
CA GLY A 30 8.21 5.73 -10.24
C GLY A 30 7.91 5.07 -11.59
N ALA A 31 6.84 5.48 -12.27
CA ALA A 31 6.47 4.96 -13.58
C ALA A 31 6.91 5.90 -14.71
N THR A 32 7.34 5.31 -15.83
CA THR A 32 7.70 6.08 -17.04
C THR A 32 6.44 6.66 -17.70
N GLN A 33 6.62 7.66 -18.56
CA GLN A 33 5.52 8.21 -19.37
C GLN A 33 4.84 7.12 -20.23
N SER A 34 5.61 6.20 -20.83
CA SER A 34 5.07 5.11 -21.65
C SER A 34 4.29 4.07 -20.83
N ALA A 35 4.69 3.81 -19.59
CA ALA A 35 3.92 2.99 -18.66
C ALA A 35 2.61 3.69 -18.28
N GLY A 36 2.69 4.96 -17.90
CA GLY A 36 1.52 5.81 -17.61
C GLY A 36 0.52 5.84 -18.76
N SER A 37 1.00 5.98 -19.99
CA SER A 37 0.15 5.91 -21.19
C SER A 37 -0.57 4.57 -21.32
N ARG A 38 0.08 3.45 -21.01
CA ARG A 38 -0.54 2.12 -21.06
C ARG A 38 -1.60 1.93 -19.98
N TYR A 39 -1.39 2.52 -18.80
CA TYR A 39 -2.36 2.48 -17.72
C TYR A 39 -3.61 3.29 -18.04
N GLU A 40 -3.45 4.46 -18.66
CA GLU A 40 -4.55 5.40 -18.95
C GLU A 40 -5.36 5.10 -20.22
N SER A 41 -4.93 4.13 -21.02
CA SER A 41 -5.63 3.73 -22.25
C SER A 41 -6.86 2.88 -21.93
N GLU A 42 -7.90 3.04 -22.74
CA GLU A 42 -9.06 2.14 -22.73
C GLU A 42 -8.62 0.74 -23.18
N GLY A 43 -9.00 -0.30 -22.43
CA GLY A 43 -8.43 -1.65 -22.61
C GLY A 43 -6.94 -1.75 -22.26
N GLY A 44 -6.41 -0.76 -21.54
CA GLY A 44 -5.01 -0.69 -21.10
C GLY A 44 -4.62 -1.75 -20.07
N ARG A 45 -3.35 -1.71 -19.64
CA ARG A 45 -2.85 -2.65 -18.63
C ARG A 45 -3.33 -2.25 -17.24
N GLU A 46 -3.54 -3.25 -16.39
CA GLU A 46 -3.75 -3.05 -14.96
C GLU A 46 -2.56 -2.29 -14.35
N ILE A 47 -2.87 -1.34 -13.46
CA ILE A 47 -1.87 -0.63 -12.68
C ILE A 47 -1.30 -1.60 -11.64
N PRO A 48 0.03 -1.83 -11.60
CA PRO A 48 0.65 -2.76 -10.67
C PRO A 48 0.30 -2.46 -9.21
N GLU A 49 0.17 -3.50 -8.40
CA GLU A 49 -0.16 -3.39 -6.98
C GLU A 49 0.72 -2.40 -6.18
N PRO A 50 2.06 -2.34 -6.36
CA PRO A 50 2.87 -1.34 -5.68
C PRO A 50 2.43 0.10 -5.99
N ILE A 51 2.05 0.38 -7.24
CA ILE A 51 1.55 1.69 -7.66
C ILE A 51 0.14 1.92 -7.11
N GLN A 52 -0.72 0.90 -7.06
CA GLN A 52 -2.03 1.01 -6.40
C GLN A 52 -1.90 1.42 -4.93
N ILE A 53 -0.94 0.85 -4.21
CA ILE A 53 -0.65 1.23 -2.81
C ILE A 53 -0.27 2.72 -2.74
N LEU A 54 0.67 3.17 -3.58
CA LEU A 54 1.10 4.56 -3.60
C LEU A 54 -0.04 5.52 -3.98
N LEU A 55 -0.89 5.16 -4.96
CA LEU A 55 -2.07 5.92 -5.32
C LEU A 55 -3.05 6.03 -4.15
N ASN A 56 -3.24 4.98 -3.37
CA ASN A 56 -4.08 5.05 -2.16
C ASN A 56 -3.46 5.93 -1.07
N ILE A 57 -2.14 5.95 -0.92
CA ILE A 57 -1.46 6.83 0.03
C ILE A 57 -1.59 8.29 -0.41
N ALA A 58 -1.45 8.58 -1.71
CA ALA A 58 -1.43 9.95 -2.23
C ALA A 58 -2.81 10.57 -2.47
N LEU A 59 -3.82 9.76 -2.80
CA LEU A 59 -5.11 10.25 -3.33
C LEU A 59 -6.33 9.95 -2.45
N ALA A 60 -6.18 9.12 -1.41
CA ALA A 60 -7.24 8.85 -0.45
C ALA A 60 -7.21 9.84 0.72
N SER A 61 -8.13 9.69 1.68
CA SER A 61 -8.10 10.48 2.91
C SER A 61 -6.91 10.14 3.80
N ASP A 62 -6.47 11.10 4.61
CA ASP A 62 -5.36 10.95 5.56
C ASP A 62 -5.54 9.76 6.52
N ALA A 63 -6.77 9.51 6.96
CA ALA A 63 -7.11 8.36 7.81
C ALA A 63 -6.84 7.02 7.08
N LYS A 64 -7.15 6.93 5.79
CA LYS A 64 -6.88 5.74 4.99
C LYS A 64 -5.39 5.61 4.68
N ALA A 65 -4.73 6.70 4.30
CA ALA A 65 -3.29 6.74 4.03
C ALA A 65 -2.47 6.31 5.26
N SER A 66 -2.77 6.86 6.44
CA SER A 66 -2.11 6.50 7.70
C SER A 66 -2.28 5.02 8.04
N THR A 67 -3.48 4.45 7.85
CA THR A 67 -3.74 3.01 8.07
C THR A 67 -2.89 2.14 7.14
N ILE A 68 -2.74 2.53 5.88
CA ILE A 68 -1.91 1.83 4.89
C ILE A 68 -0.45 1.87 5.33
N VAL A 69 0.08 3.06 5.65
CA VAL A 69 1.47 3.24 6.08
C VAL A 69 1.76 2.48 7.37
N GLN A 70 0.84 2.46 8.34
CA GLN A 70 0.98 1.67 9.55
C GLN A 70 1.07 0.16 9.26
N SER A 71 0.24 -0.35 8.36
CA SER A 71 0.25 -1.75 7.93
C SER A 71 1.58 -2.12 7.25
N LEU A 72 2.14 -1.22 6.44
CA LEU A 72 3.46 -1.46 5.82
C LEU A 72 4.58 -1.47 6.86
N ARG A 73 4.52 -0.61 7.88
CA ARG A 73 5.51 -0.56 8.97
C ARG A 73 5.50 -1.80 9.86
N THR A 74 4.40 -2.56 9.93
CA THR A 74 4.39 -3.82 10.68
C THR A 74 5.21 -4.93 10.02
N LEU A 75 5.45 -4.86 8.70
CA LEU A 75 6.31 -5.83 8.00
C LEU A 75 7.77 -5.77 8.48
N GLY A 76 8.24 -4.58 8.90
CA GLY A 76 9.58 -4.38 9.44
C GLY A 76 9.72 -4.69 10.93
N LYS A 77 8.63 -5.07 11.61
CA LYS A 77 8.67 -5.44 13.03
C LYS A 77 8.55 -6.96 13.14
N PRO A 78 9.52 -7.67 13.74
CA PRO A 78 9.34 -9.09 14.00
C PRO A 78 8.09 -9.27 14.88
N PRO A 79 7.28 -10.32 14.68
CA PRO A 79 6.18 -10.62 15.57
C PRO A 79 6.75 -10.68 16.99
N LYS A 80 6.09 -10.02 17.95
CA LYS A 80 6.44 -10.19 19.36
C LYS A 80 6.32 -11.70 19.63
N GLN A 81 7.45 -12.36 19.89
CA GLN A 81 7.41 -13.70 20.47
C GLN A 81 6.63 -13.54 21.78
N ASP A 82 5.44 -14.12 21.82
CA ASP A 82 4.72 -14.29 23.08
C ASP A 82 5.64 -15.11 23.97
N SER A 83 6.29 -14.44 24.91
CA SER A 83 7.02 -15.08 25.99
C SER A 83 6.01 -15.93 26.75
N LYS A 84 5.88 -17.21 26.38
CA LYS A 84 5.17 -18.19 27.19
C LYS A 84 5.67 -18.01 28.64
N PRO A 85 4.78 -17.85 29.63
CA PRO A 85 5.23 -17.77 31.00
C PRO A 85 6.00 -19.05 31.32
N LYS A 86 7.21 -18.89 31.85
CA LYS A 86 8.04 -19.99 32.33
C LYS A 86 7.30 -20.58 33.52
N VAL A 87 6.52 -21.64 33.32
CA VAL A 87 5.85 -22.37 34.40
C VAL A 87 6.95 -22.82 35.36
N PRO A 88 6.88 -22.48 36.66
CA PRO A 88 7.82 -23.07 37.61
C PRO A 88 7.47 -24.55 37.71
N LEU A 89 8.45 -25.43 37.50
CA LEU A 89 8.30 -26.85 37.82
C LEU A 89 8.13 -26.97 39.34
N GLY A 90 6.88 -26.88 39.79
CA GLY A 90 6.46 -27.38 41.08
C GLY A 90 6.16 -28.88 40.95
N PHE A 91 7.16 -29.71 41.19
CA PHE A 91 6.96 -31.07 41.69
C PHE A 91 7.54 -31.04 43.10
N GLY A 92 6.73 -31.00 44.15
CA GLY A 92 5.97 -32.16 44.58
C GLY A 92 6.62 -32.61 45.87
N ARG A 93 5.95 -32.34 46.99
CA ARG A 93 6.36 -32.72 48.34
C ARG A 93 6.16 -34.23 48.53
N LEU A 94 7.01 -34.82 49.40
CA LEU A 94 6.88 -36.11 50.13
C LEU A 94 7.37 -37.36 49.37
N PRO A 95 7.88 -38.40 50.06
CA PRO A 95 7.56 -38.86 51.42
C PRO A 95 8.26 -38.14 52.58
#